data_AF-A0A670ZY51-F1
#
_entry.id   AF-A0A670ZY51-F1
#
_cell.length_a   1.000
_cell.length_b   1.000
_cell.length_c   1.000
_cell.angle_alpha   90.00
_cell.angle_beta   90.00
_cell.angle_gamma   90.00
#
_symmetry.space_group_name_H-M   'P 1'
#
loop_
_entity.id
_entity.type
_entity.pdbx_description
1 polymer ?
#
loop_
_entity_poly.entity_id
_entity_poly.type
_entity_poly.pdbx_seq_one_letter_code
_entity_poly.pdbx_strand_id
1 'polypeptide(L)'
;GQITPSFLSSPGNPSMAMAPGPTWMPRWTGAHRSLEKALQGLTKLQQLACQPQVALRNSPPHLPSLLPLIYQHLRLIREHYGAGLAEVWESDFFRIFLLNLLEKVKQATRLFKRGKDKEEILLEGSAARRNLTKLSLIFSHMLAELQAVFPNGEDQGSTYQLSKQEAQVFWRGTWKERLVPWSEFQKGLQQVHSVDSGPMAIALKSTIDLTCSGHISIFEFDIFTRLFQVDPGQLFIYLCFFNFSFIPPLLFL
;
A
#
# COMPACT_ATOMS: atom_id res chain seq x y z
N GLY A 1 11.80 -87.70 11.06
CA GLY A 1 13.09 -87.27 10.49
C GLY A 1 13.00 -85.80 10.18
N GLN A 2 13.94 -85.02 10.72
CA GLN A 2 14.41 -83.68 10.35
C GLN A 2 13.39 -82.60 9.89
N ILE A 3 13.40 -81.44 10.54
CA ILE A 3 14.01 -80.17 10.06
C ILE A 3 13.56 -79.02 10.97
N THR A 4 14.53 -78.27 11.51
CA THR A 4 14.47 -76.85 11.90
C THR A 4 15.40 -76.08 10.94
N PRO A 5 15.38 -74.72 10.79
CA PRO A 5 14.43 -73.70 11.25
C PRO A 5 14.11 -72.57 10.21
N SER A 6 13.18 -71.68 10.59
CA SER A 6 13.10 -70.22 10.37
C SER A 6 13.74 -69.55 9.14
N PHE A 7 12.91 -68.89 8.31
CA PHE A 7 13.10 -67.52 7.80
C PHE A 7 11.80 -67.11 7.08
N LEU A 8 11.11 -66.07 7.56
CA LEU A 8 10.16 -65.27 6.77
C LEU A 8 9.77 -63.99 7.55
N SER A 9 10.60 -62.97 7.31
CA SER A 9 10.27 -61.58 7.03
C SER A 9 8.99 -60.97 7.62
N SER A 10 9.15 -59.99 8.51
CA SER A 10 8.14 -58.99 8.87
C SER A 10 7.60 -58.25 7.63
N PRO A 11 6.29 -57.98 7.54
CA PRO A 11 5.82 -56.81 6.80
C PRO A 11 5.91 -55.59 7.73
N GLY A 12 6.69 -54.61 7.29
CA GLY A 12 6.91 -53.35 7.97
C GLY A 12 5.63 -52.53 8.15
N ASN A 13 5.67 -51.69 9.18
CA ASN A 13 4.75 -50.60 9.44
C ASN A 13 4.35 -49.87 8.14
N PRO A 14 3.05 -49.61 7.90
CA PRO A 14 2.68 -48.59 6.94
C PRO A 14 3.08 -47.24 7.54
N SER A 15 4.14 -46.65 6.98
CA SER A 15 4.50 -45.25 7.15
C SER A 15 3.24 -44.40 6.97
N MET A 16 2.79 -43.74 8.03
CA MET A 16 1.78 -42.69 7.97
C MET A 16 2.33 -41.60 7.05
N ALA A 17 1.89 -41.61 5.79
CA ALA A 17 2.01 -40.44 4.94
C ALA A 17 1.31 -39.29 5.66
N MET A 18 2.08 -38.32 6.14
CA MET A 18 1.53 -37.10 6.71
C MET A 18 0.68 -36.44 5.62
N ALA A 19 -0.63 -36.39 5.84
CA ALA A 19 -1.53 -35.64 4.98
C ALA A 19 -1.03 -34.18 4.93
N PRO A 20 -1.00 -33.54 3.75
CA PRO A 20 -0.61 -32.14 3.65
C PRO A 20 -1.54 -31.32 4.55
N GLY A 21 -0.93 -30.50 5.42
CA GLY A 21 -1.66 -29.63 6.34
C GLY A 21 -2.64 -28.72 5.59
N PRO A 22 -3.69 -28.22 6.24
CA PRO A 22 -4.72 -27.46 5.56
C PRO A 22 -4.13 -26.25 4.82
N THR A 23 -4.52 -26.06 3.55
CA THR A 23 -4.00 -24.99 2.67
C THR A 23 -4.22 -23.57 3.22
N TRP A 24 -5.11 -23.40 4.21
CA TRP A 24 -5.35 -22.14 4.91
C TRP A 24 -4.29 -21.79 5.96
N MET A 25 -3.54 -22.77 6.52
CA MET A 25 -2.54 -22.52 7.55
C MET A 25 -1.35 -21.66 7.07
N PRO A 26 -0.71 -21.94 5.92
CA PRO A 26 0.39 -21.11 5.42
C PRO A 26 -0.05 -19.67 5.15
N ARG A 27 -1.25 -19.48 4.59
CA ARG A 27 -1.80 -18.16 4.24
C ARG A 27 -2.13 -17.33 5.48
N TRP A 28 -2.80 -17.94 6.45
CA TRP A 28 -3.06 -17.35 7.77
C TRP A 28 -1.77 -16.87 8.45
N THR A 29 -0.73 -17.72 8.48
CA THR A 29 0.55 -17.32 9.09
C THR A 29 1.23 -16.17 8.34
N GLY A 30 1.09 -16.08 7.02
CA GLY A 30 1.67 -15.02 6.20
C GLY A 30 1.02 -13.65 6.44
N ALA A 31 -0.31 -13.63 6.50
CA ALA A 31 -1.10 -12.42 6.75
C ALA A 31 -0.78 -11.80 8.12
N HIS A 32 -0.92 -12.59 9.18
CA HIS A 32 -0.62 -12.15 10.53
C HIS A 32 0.84 -11.73 10.69
N ARG A 33 1.79 -12.48 10.12
CA ARG A 33 3.22 -12.13 10.20
C ARG A 33 3.52 -10.79 9.55
N SER A 34 2.92 -10.50 8.40
CA SER A 34 3.16 -9.25 7.67
C SER A 34 2.56 -8.06 8.41
N LEU A 35 1.35 -8.22 8.95
CA LEU A 35 0.69 -7.23 9.78
C LEU A 35 1.50 -6.93 11.06
N GLU A 36 1.95 -7.96 11.78
CA GLU A 36 2.78 -7.79 12.97
C GLU A 36 4.11 -7.09 12.66
N LYS A 37 4.75 -7.44 11.54
CA LYS A 37 5.95 -6.74 11.07
C LYS A 37 5.67 -5.26 10.79
N ALA A 38 4.52 -4.93 10.21
CA ALA A 38 4.14 -3.55 9.94
C ALA A 38 3.93 -2.77 11.24
N LEU A 39 3.18 -3.33 12.20
CA LEU A 39 2.96 -2.74 13.54
C LEU A 39 4.28 -2.51 14.29
N GLN A 40 5.19 -3.48 14.28
CA GLN A 40 6.52 -3.35 14.88
C GLN A 40 7.37 -2.29 14.16
N GLY A 41 7.29 -2.24 12.83
CA GLY A 41 7.98 -1.25 12.02
C GLY A 41 7.53 0.18 12.34
N LEU A 42 6.22 0.41 12.41
CA LEU A 42 5.63 1.69 12.79
C LEU A 42 6.08 2.14 14.18
N THR A 43 6.06 1.23 15.16
CA THR A 43 6.49 1.51 16.54
C THR A 43 7.96 1.94 16.58
N LYS A 44 8.85 1.20 15.88
CA LYS A 44 10.28 1.54 15.80
C LYS A 44 10.51 2.88 15.10
N LEU A 45 9.78 3.16 14.02
CA LEU A 45 9.90 4.41 13.30
C LEU A 45 9.43 5.60 14.15
N GLN A 46 8.34 5.44 14.90
CA GLN A 46 7.86 6.48 15.81
C GLN A 46 8.90 6.81 16.89
N GLN A 47 9.54 5.80 17.48
CA GLN A 47 10.61 6.02 18.46
C GLN A 47 11.79 6.83 17.89
N LEU A 48 12.13 6.63 16.62
CA LEU A 48 13.19 7.38 15.94
C LEU A 48 12.74 8.81 15.61
N ALA A 49 11.52 8.96 15.10
CA ALA A 49 10.97 10.25 14.71
C ALA A 49 10.72 11.19 15.91
N CYS A 50 10.48 10.63 17.10
CA CYS A 50 10.29 11.40 18.34
C CYS A 50 11.60 11.72 19.10
N GLN A 51 12.78 11.41 18.55
CA GLN A 51 14.04 11.70 19.24
C GLN A 51 14.25 13.22 19.38
N PRO A 52 14.63 13.74 20.57
CA PRO A 52 14.78 15.19 20.80
C PRO A 52 15.74 15.89 19.85
N GLN A 53 16.74 15.17 19.34
CA GLN A 53 17.73 15.69 18.41
C GLN A 53 17.15 15.92 17.02
N VAL A 54 16.14 15.13 16.64
CA VAL A 54 15.40 15.30 15.39
C VAL A 54 14.29 16.30 15.68
N ALA A 55 14.59 17.59 15.69
CA ALA A 55 13.59 18.64 15.83
C ALA A 55 12.68 18.68 14.58
N LEU A 56 11.74 17.73 14.48
CA LEU A 56 10.68 17.75 13.50
C LEU A 56 9.72 18.88 13.90
N ARG A 57 9.56 19.86 13.01
CA ARG A 57 8.57 20.91 13.22
C ARG A 57 7.17 20.29 13.15
N ASN A 58 6.24 20.82 13.93
CA ASN A 58 4.83 20.42 13.94
C ASN A 58 4.06 20.85 12.67
N SER A 59 4.73 20.92 11.50
CA SER A 59 4.08 21.26 10.23
C SER A 59 3.46 20.00 9.61
N PRO A 60 2.19 20.02 9.21
CA PRO A 60 1.59 18.93 8.44
C PRO A 60 2.33 18.69 7.12
N PRO A 61 2.49 17.44 6.66
CA PRO A 61 2.16 16.18 7.37
C PRO A 61 3.20 15.86 8.46
N HIS A 62 2.73 15.78 9.71
CA HIS A 62 3.60 15.53 10.86
C HIS A 62 3.73 14.02 11.13
N LEU A 63 4.86 13.43 10.73
CA LEU A 63 5.10 11.99 10.79
C LEU A 63 4.85 11.35 12.17
N PRO A 64 5.45 11.85 13.28
CA PRO A 64 5.17 11.37 14.63
C PRO A 64 3.69 11.25 15.00
N SER A 65 2.81 12.14 14.52
CA SER A 65 1.37 12.04 14.79
C SER A 65 0.63 11.09 13.85
N LEU A 66 1.14 10.87 12.64
CA LEU A 66 0.53 9.96 11.65
C LEU A 66 0.76 8.49 11.99
N LEU A 67 1.95 8.13 12.46
CA LEU A 67 2.32 6.73 12.72
C LEU A 67 1.40 6.03 13.75
N PRO A 68 1.04 6.66 14.89
CA PRO A 68 0.07 6.10 15.82
C PRO A 68 -1.30 5.87 15.17
N LEU A 69 -1.76 6.78 14.31
CA LEU A 69 -3.07 6.65 13.66
C LEU A 69 -3.12 5.45 12.73
N ILE A 70 -2.07 5.24 11.92
CA ILE A 70 -1.93 4.05 11.06
C ILE A 70 -1.88 2.79 11.93
N TYR A 71 -1.10 2.81 13.01
CA TYR A 71 -0.97 1.69 13.93
C TYR A 71 -2.33 1.30 14.55
N GLN A 72 -3.08 2.27 15.06
CA GLN A 72 -4.40 2.02 15.67
C GLN A 72 -5.38 1.48 14.64
N HIS A 73 -5.37 2.00 13.42
CA HIS A 73 -6.27 1.54 12.38
C HIS A 73 -5.95 0.11 11.91
N LEU A 74 -4.67 -0.25 11.79
CA LEU A 74 -4.25 -1.63 11.53
C LEU A 74 -4.62 -2.58 12.67
N ARG A 75 -4.56 -2.11 13.92
CA ARG A 75 -5.05 -2.89 15.08
C ARG A 75 -6.56 -3.11 15.02
N LEU A 76 -7.32 -2.08 14.64
CA LEU A 76 -8.77 -2.17 14.47
C LEU A 76 -9.13 -3.27 13.46
N ILE A 77 -8.46 -3.29 12.30
CA ILE A 77 -8.63 -4.35 11.30
C ILE A 77 -8.26 -5.73 11.87
N ARG A 78 -7.13 -5.83 12.59
CA ARG A 78 -6.70 -7.08 13.23
C ARG A 78 -7.74 -7.63 14.21
N GLU A 79 -8.30 -6.74 15.02
CA GLU A 79 -9.27 -7.08 16.08
C GLU A 79 -10.63 -7.42 15.49
N HIS A 80 -11.05 -6.72 14.43
CA HIS A 80 -12.29 -7.00 13.71
C HIS A 80 -12.26 -8.38 13.04
N TYR A 81 -11.18 -8.72 12.33
CA TYR A 81 -11.12 -9.96 11.55
C TYR A 81 -10.56 -11.17 12.31
N GLY A 82 -9.68 -10.99 13.29
CA GLY A 82 -9.12 -12.10 14.08
C GLY A 82 -8.59 -13.24 13.21
N ALA A 83 -9.20 -14.43 13.32
CA ALA A 83 -8.86 -15.61 12.51
C ALA A 83 -9.22 -15.46 11.01
N GLY A 84 -10.20 -14.62 10.68
CA GLY A 84 -10.65 -14.30 9.31
C GLY A 84 -9.72 -13.34 8.56
N LEU A 85 -8.61 -12.88 9.16
CA LEU A 85 -7.65 -12.00 8.50
C LEU A 85 -7.06 -12.62 7.22
N ALA A 86 -7.04 -13.96 7.13
CA ALA A 86 -6.61 -14.66 5.93
C ALA A 86 -7.48 -14.30 4.71
N GLU A 87 -8.78 -14.10 4.88
CA GLU A 87 -9.70 -13.76 3.77
C GLU A 87 -9.47 -12.33 3.29
N VAL A 88 -9.28 -11.40 4.22
CA VAL A 88 -8.92 -10.00 3.91
C VAL A 88 -7.57 -9.92 3.19
N TRP A 89 -6.63 -10.79 3.57
CA TRP A 89 -5.32 -10.88 2.93
C TRP A 89 -5.36 -11.44 1.51
N GLU A 90 -6.34 -12.30 1.19
CA GLU A 90 -6.55 -12.74 -0.20
C GLU A 90 -7.09 -11.61 -1.08
N SER A 91 -7.66 -10.55 -0.49
CA SER A 91 -7.87 -9.32 -1.24
C SER A 91 -6.51 -8.69 -1.57
N ASP A 92 -6.27 -8.47 -2.87
CA ASP A 92 -5.05 -7.84 -3.36
C ASP A 92 -4.76 -6.50 -2.68
N PHE A 93 -5.80 -5.74 -2.34
CA PHE A 93 -5.66 -4.42 -1.72
C PHE A 93 -4.91 -4.47 -0.39
N PHE A 94 -5.38 -5.23 0.61
CA PHE A 94 -4.80 -5.19 1.95
C PHE A 94 -3.36 -5.75 1.97
N ARG A 95 -3.12 -6.79 1.17
CA ARG A 95 -1.79 -7.36 0.97
C ARG A 95 -0.83 -6.34 0.34
N ILE A 96 -1.21 -5.69 -0.75
CA ILE A 96 -0.37 -4.69 -1.42
C ILE A 96 -0.15 -3.47 -0.51
N PHE A 97 -1.18 -3.02 0.20
CA PHE A 97 -1.08 -1.96 1.19
C PHE A 97 -0.01 -2.26 2.26
N LEU A 98 -0.08 -3.45 2.89
CA LEU A 98 0.87 -3.83 3.93
C LEU A 98 2.31 -3.98 3.41
N LEU A 99 2.48 -4.56 2.22
CA LEU A 99 3.80 -4.66 1.58
C LEU A 99 4.37 -3.27 1.26
N ASN A 100 3.54 -2.37 0.72
CA ASN A 100 3.94 -1.00 0.46
C ASN A 100 4.32 -0.27 1.76
N LEU A 101 3.51 -0.43 2.82
CA LEU A 101 3.74 0.19 4.12
C LEU A 101 5.08 -0.26 4.72
N LEU A 102 5.38 -1.55 4.66
CA LEU A 102 6.66 -2.09 5.13
C LEU A 102 7.85 -1.46 4.40
N GLU A 103 7.76 -1.28 3.08
CA GLU A 103 8.83 -0.64 2.31
C GLU A 103 8.95 0.85 2.64
N LYS A 104 7.85 1.59 2.78
CA LYS A 104 7.88 3.01 3.19
C LYS A 104 8.43 3.20 4.60
N VAL A 105 8.05 2.34 5.55
CA VAL A 105 8.64 2.31 6.90
C VAL A 105 10.14 2.04 6.85
N LYS A 106 10.57 1.10 6.01
CA LYS A 106 11.99 0.79 5.83
C LYS A 106 12.75 1.97 5.23
N GLN A 107 12.19 2.66 4.24
CA GLN A 107 12.79 3.86 3.65
C GLN A 107 12.92 4.98 4.69
N ALA A 108 11.85 5.29 5.42
CA ALA A 108 11.87 6.30 6.48
C ALA A 108 12.88 5.96 7.58
N THR A 109 12.92 4.71 8.02
CA THR A 109 13.87 4.24 9.05
C THR A 109 15.33 4.44 8.64
N ARG A 110 15.67 4.30 7.34
CA ARG A 110 17.05 4.50 6.86
C ARG A 110 17.52 5.94 7.06
N LEU A 111 16.64 6.92 6.88
CA LEU A 111 16.96 8.35 7.05
C LEU A 111 17.45 8.66 8.48
N PHE A 112 16.98 7.91 9.48
CA PHE A 112 17.38 8.11 10.88
C PHE A 112 18.63 7.32 11.31
N LYS A 113 19.04 6.32 10.53
CA LYS A 113 20.05 5.34 10.97
C LYS A 113 21.34 5.33 10.15
N ARG A 114 21.36 5.88 8.94
CA ARG A 114 22.44 5.60 7.98
C ARG A 114 23.31 6.82 7.68
N GLY A 115 24.58 6.74 8.08
CA GLY A 115 25.67 7.59 7.58
C GLY A 115 25.31 9.07 7.45
N LYS A 116 25.54 9.61 6.23
CA LYS A 116 25.32 11.02 5.88
C LYS A 116 23.85 11.47 6.06
N ASP A 117 22.87 10.61 5.82
CA ASP A 117 21.45 10.96 5.94
C ASP A 117 21.06 11.28 7.39
N LYS A 118 21.67 10.59 8.36
CA LYS A 118 21.44 10.83 9.79
C LYS A 118 21.93 12.21 10.24
N GLU A 119 23.00 12.72 9.63
CA GLU A 119 23.49 14.07 9.90
C GLU A 119 22.64 15.10 9.14
N GLU A 120 22.33 14.81 7.87
CA GLU A 120 21.52 15.69 7.02
C GLU A 120 20.08 15.86 7.55
N ILE A 121 19.48 14.87 8.21
CA ILE A 121 18.11 14.99 8.76
C ILE A 121 18.00 16.07 9.85
N LEU A 122 19.13 16.45 10.46
CA LEU A 122 19.22 17.53 11.45
C LEU A 122 19.30 18.90 10.78
N LEU A 123 19.72 18.95 9.51
CA LEU A 123 19.89 20.17 8.73
C LEU A 123 18.59 20.51 8.00
N GLU A 124 18.00 21.67 8.31
CA GLU A 124 16.83 22.16 7.58
C GLU A 124 17.16 22.38 6.10
N GLY A 125 16.23 22.01 5.20
CA GLY A 125 16.41 22.13 3.74
C GLY A 125 17.26 21.03 3.08
N SER A 126 17.86 20.11 3.86
CA SER A 126 18.65 19.01 3.31
C SER A 126 17.84 18.08 2.40
N ALA A 127 18.54 17.27 1.59
CA ALA A 127 17.89 16.23 0.79
C ALA A 127 17.19 15.21 1.69
N ALA A 128 17.82 14.79 2.79
CA ALA A 128 17.21 13.89 3.77
C ALA A 128 15.92 14.48 4.38
N ARG A 129 15.90 15.77 4.72
CA ARG A 129 14.71 16.43 5.26
C ARG A 129 13.59 16.53 4.25
N ARG A 130 13.90 16.92 3.01
CA ARG A 130 12.91 16.92 1.92
C ARG A 130 12.32 15.53 1.74
N ASN A 131 13.16 14.49 1.64
CA ASN A 131 12.73 13.09 1.52
C ASN A 131 11.83 12.63 2.68
N LEU A 132 12.13 13.05 3.91
CA LEU A 132 11.27 12.77 5.06
C LEU A 132 9.90 13.44 4.92
N THR A 133 9.85 14.69 4.46
CA THR A 133 8.59 15.39 4.18
C THR A 133 7.77 14.63 3.13
N LYS A 134 8.39 14.18 2.03
CA LYS A 134 7.70 13.36 1.01
C LYS A 134 7.13 12.08 1.61
N LEU A 135 7.94 11.35 2.38
CA LEU A 135 7.49 10.13 3.04
C LEU A 135 6.35 10.39 4.02
N SER A 136 6.39 11.51 4.74
CA SER A 136 5.33 11.92 5.66
C SER A 136 4.01 12.17 4.91
N LEU A 137 4.08 12.78 3.72
CA LEU A 137 2.92 12.97 2.85
C LEU A 137 2.37 11.63 2.33
N ILE A 138 3.26 10.74 1.88
CA ILE A 138 2.88 9.38 1.47
C ILE A 138 2.20 8.64 2.62
N PHE A 139 2.72 8.66 3.85
CA PHE A 139 2.06 8.05 5.01
C PHE A 139 0.68 8.64 5.28
N SER A 140 0.51 9.95 5.07
CA SER A 140 -0.81 10.59 5.19
C SER A 140 -1.79 10.07 4.14
N HIS A 141 -1.37 9.92 2.88
CA HIS A 141 -2.20 9.36 1.82
C HIS A 141 -2.52 7.88 2.05
N MET A 142 -1.54 7.09 2.49
CA MET A 142 -1.75 5.69 2.87
C MET A 142 -2.78 5.56 4.01
N LEU A 143 -2.70 6.41 5.04
CA LEU A 143 -3.69 6.40 6.12
C LEU A 143 -5.09 6.73 5.59
N ALA A 144 -5.22 7.79 4.79
CA ALA A 144 -6.50 8.21 4.24
C ALA A 144 -7.10 7.12 3.34
N GLU A 145 -6.30 6.50 2.48
CA GLU A 145 -6.71 5.37 1.64
C GLU A 145 -7.18 4.19 2.48
N LEU A 146 -6.41 3.80 3.49
CA LEU A 146 -6.76 2.70 4.38
C LEU A 146 -8.08 2.97 5.10
N GLN A 147 -8.29 4.17 5.63
CA GLN A 147 -9.52 4.55 6.32
C GLN A 147 -10.72 4.62 5.39
N ALA A 148 -10.51 4.94 4.12
CA ALA A 148 -11.58 5.03 3.14
C ALA A 148 -12.02 3.64 2.64
N VAL A 149 -11.09 2.69 2.56
CA VAL A 149 -11.37 1.30 2.18
C VAL A 149 -11.81 0.45 3.37
N PHE A 150 -11.26 0.69 4.56
CA PHE A 150 -11.59 0.01 5.82
C PHE A 150 -12.22 0.94 6.86
N PRO A 151 -13.34 1.61 6.57
CA PRO A 151 -13.99 2.47 7.56
C PRO A 151 -14.33 1.64 8.81
N ASN A 152 -13.93 2.12 9.99
CA ASN A 152 -14.07 1.42 11.27
C ASN A 152 -13.47 -0.01 11.29
N GLY A 153 -12.50 -0.30 10.40
CA GLY A 153 -11.79 -1.57 10.34
C GLY A 153 -12.48 -2.67 9.52
N GLU A 154 -13.64 -2.37 8.91
CA GLU A 154 -14.39 -3.29 8.06
C GLU A 154 -14.13 -2.98 6.58
N ASP A 155 -13.89 -4.00 5.77
CA ASP A 155 -13.66 -3.85 4.33
C ASP A 155 -14.93 -3.38 3.59
N GLN A 156 -14.95 -2.11 3.21
CA GLN A 156 -16.01 -1.48 2.43
C GLN A 156 -15.51 -0.97 1.07
N GLY A 157 -14.34 -1.41 0.62
CA GLY A 157 -13.81 -0.94 -0.66
C GLY A 157 -14.68 -1.33 -1.86
N SER A 158 -15.44 -2.43 -1.76
CA SER A 158 -16.32 -2.89 -2.85
C SER A 158 -17.49 -1.93 -3.05
N THR A 159 -17.96 -1.33 -1.96
CA THR A 159 -19.03 -0.32 -1.91
C THR A 159 -18.52 1.12 -1.98
N TYR A 160 -17.21 1.33 -2.13
CA TYR A 160 -16.63 2.67 -2.27
C TYR A 160 -17.29 3.43 -3.42
N GLN A 161 -17.82 4.62 -3.11
CA GLN A 161 -18.45 5.52 -4.07
C GLN A 161 -17.48 6.64 -4.40
N LEU A 162 -17.20 6.83 -5.69
CA LEU A 162 -16.40 7.97 -6.11
C LEU A 162 -17.27 9.23 -6.01
N SER A 163 -16.63 10.36 -5.78
CA SER A 163 -17.29 11.65 -5.65
C SER A 163 -17.96 12.09 -6.95
N LYS A 164 -17.50 11.57 -8.10
CA LYS A 164 -18.05 11.84 -9.43
C LYS A 164 -18.66 10.58 -10.02
N GLN A 165 -19.92 10.67 -10.43
CA GLN A 165 -20.67 9.54 -10.95
C GLN A 165 -20.06 8.98 -12.24
N GLU A 166 -19.53 9.83 -13.11
CA GLU A 166 -19.00 9.40 -14.40
C GLU A 166 -17.62 8.77 -14.27
N ALA A 167 -16.81 9.27 -13.34
CA ALA A 167 -15.59 8.60 -12.93
C ALA A 167 -15.90 7.21 -12.35
N GLN A 168 -16.98 7.07 -11.58
CA GLN A 168 -17.42 5.78 -11.04
C GLN A 168 -17.85 4.82 -12.14
N VAL A 169 -18.67 5.28 -13.09
CA VAL A 169 -19.12 4.48 -14.24
C VAL A 169 -17.91 4.03 -15.07
N PHE A 170 -16.97 4.93 -15.36
CA PHE A 170 -15.74 4.60 -16.08
C PHE A 170 -14.91 3.55 -15.33
N TRP A 171 -14.56 3.79 -14.06
CA TRP A 171 -13.74 2.87 -13.28
C TRP A 171 -14.34 1.46 -13.20
N ARG A 172 -15.64 1.38 -12.89
CA ARG A 172 -16.37 0.11 -12.77
C ARG A 172 -16.58 -0.56 -14.13
N GLY A 173 -16.70 0.20 -15.21
CA GLY A 173 -16.77 -0.32 -16.57
C GLY A 173 -15.45 -0.91 -17.06
N THR A 174 -14.33 -0.28 -16.71
CA THR A 174 -12.99 -0.62 -17.23
C THR A 174 -12.28 -1.70 -16.42
N TRP A 175 -12.21 -1.57 -15.08
CA TRP A 175 -11.38 -2.47 -14.26
C TRP A 175 -12.16 -3.39 -13.35
N LYS A 176 -13.34 -2.98 -12.85
CA LYS A 176 -14.18 -3.73 -11.87
C LYS A 176 -13.51 -4.06 -10.52
N GLU A 177 -12.19 -3.93 -10.42
CA GLU A 177 -11.39 -4.08 -9.22
C GLU A 177 -11.26 -2.77 -8.44
N ARG A 178 -10.75 -2.85 -7.21
CA ARG A 178 -10.54 -1.69 -6.32
C ARG A 178 -9.13 -1.12 -6.36
N LEU A 179 -8.22 -1.91 -6.90
CA LEU A 179 -6.80 -1.62 -7.02
C LEU A 179 -6.33 -2.29 -8.29
N VAL A 180 -5.61 -1.55 -9.13
CA VAL A 180 -5.07 -2.09 -10.38
C VAL A 180 -3.60 -1.73 -10.53
N PRO A 181 -2.76 -2.63 -11.09
CA PRO A 181 -1.39 -2.29 -11.45
C PRO A 181 -1.37 -1.10 -12.40
N TRP A 182 -0.36 -0.22 -12.27
CA TRP A 182 -0.22 0.94 -13.17
C TRP A 182 -0.27 0.56 -14.66
N SER A 183 0.32 -0.56 -15.05
CA SER A 183 0.30 -1.05 -16.43
C SER A 183 -1.12 -1.33 -16.96
N GLU A 184 -2.01 -1.80 -16.10
CA GLU A 184 -3.41 -2.08 -16.45
C GLU A 184 -4.26 -0.81 -16.40
N PHE A 185 -3.98 0.06 -15.42
CA PHE A 185 -4.57 1.39 -15.37
C PHE A 185 -4.26 2.18 -16.65
N GLN A 186 -3.00 2.20 -17.08
CA GLN A 186 -2.59 2.89 -18.30
C GLN A 186 -3.30 2.33 -19.55
N LYS A 187 -3.40 0.99 -19.68
CA LYS A 187 -4.12 0.36 -20.80
C LYS A 187 -5.62 0.67 -20.79
N GLY A 188 -6.25 0.69 -19.62
CA GLY A 188 -7.67 1.07 -19.49
C GLY A 188 -7.90 2.53 -19.89
N LEU A 189 -6.97 3.41 -19.51
CA LEU A 189 -7.02 4.83 -19.88
C LEU A 189 -6.80 5.04 -21.39
N GLN A 190 -5.93 4.21 -22.02
CA GLN A 190 -5.67 4.22 -23.46
C GLN A 190 -6.91 4.02 -24.33
N GLN A 191 -7.94 3.32 -23.83
CA GLN A 191 -9.18 3.09 -24.58
C GLN A 191 -9.97 4.35 -24.83
N VAL A 192 -9.83 5.34 -23.95
CA VAL A 192 -10.53 6.62 -24.07
C VAL A 192 -9.54 7.70 -24.51
N HIS A 193 -8.25 7.55 -24.20
CA HIS A 193 -7.23 8.56 -24.45
C HIS A 193 -5.82 8.03 -24.69
N SER A 194 -5.19 8.47 -25.77
CA SER A 194 -3.80 8.10 -26.09
C SER A 194 -2.82 8.58 -25.01
N VAL A 195 -2.54 7.72 -24.04
CA VAL A 195 -1.44 7.88 -23.08
C VAL A 195 -0.27 7.03 -23.58
N ASP A 196 0.55 7.65 -24.42
CA ASP A 196 1.75 7.01 -24.94
C ASP A 196 2.77 6.78 -23.83
N SER A 197 3.52 5.68 -23.93
CA SER A 197 4.65 5.43 -23.05
C SER A 197 5.69 6.55 -23.22
N GLY A 198 5.98 7.29 -22.15
CA GLY A 198 6.92 8.40 -22.21
C GLY A 198 6.87 9.30 -20.97
N PRO A 199 7.50 10.49 -21.03
CA PRO A 199 7.53 11.44 -19.91
C PRO A 199 6.14 11.81 -19.39
N MET A 200 5.15 11.91 -20.27
CA MET A 200 3.77 12.20 -19.91
C MET A 200 3.15 11.09 -19.04
N ALA A 201 3.36 9.81 -19.39
CA ALA A 201 2.88 8.69 -18.58
C ALA A 201 3.57 8.63 -17.20
N ILE A 202 4.85 8.99 -17.11
CA ILE A 202 5.59 9.06 -15.84
C ILE A 202 5.04 10.20 -14.96
N ALA A 203 4.80 11.37 -15.54
CA ALA A 203 4.23 12.51 -14.84
C ALA A 203 2.80 12.23 -14.37
N LEU A 204 1.99 11.58 -15.21
CA LEU A 204 0.65 11.14 -14.86
C LEU A 204 0.69 10.13 -13.71
N LYS A 205 1.54 9.10 -13.79
CA LYS A 205 1.72 8.12 -12.70
C LYS A 205 2.09 8.82 -11.41
N SER A 206 3.06 9.72 -11.44
CA SER A 206 3.53 10.44 -10.25
C SER A 206 2.45 11.34 -9.64
N THR A 207 1.50 11.81 -10.46
CA THR A 207 0.36 12.61 -10.02
C THR A 207 -0.75 11.77 -9.37
N ILE A 208 -1.02 10.56 -9.88
CA ILE A 208 -2.12 9.70 -9.42
C ILE A 208 -1.68 8.74 -8.29
N ASP A 209 -0.49 8.14 -8.39
CA ASP A 209 0.05 7.14 -7.44
C ASP A 209 0.56 7.83 -6.15
N LEU A 210 -0.37 8.40 -5.38
CA LEU A 210 -0.11 9.17 -4.16
C LEU A 210 0.59 8.33 -3.07
N THR A 211 0.31 7.02 -3.03
CA THR A 211 0.93 6.07 -2.10
C THR A 211 2.27 5.51 -2.60
N CYS A 212 2.62 5.83 -3.85
CA CYS A 212 3.81 5.34 -4.56
C CYS A 212 3.92 3.81 -4.47
N SER A 213 2.82 3.11 -4.70
CA SER A 213 2.69 1.65 -4.60
C SER A 213 2.93 0.95 -5.94
N GLY A 214 2.96 1.71 -7.05
CA GLY A 214 2.97 1.16 -8.41
C GLY A 214 1.61 0.60 -8.86
N HIS A 215 0.59 0.75 -8.02
CA HIS A 215 -0.81 0.43 -8.28
C HIS A 215 -1.62 1.72 -8.12
N ILE A 216 -2.77 1.78 -8.77
CA ILE A 216 -3.73 2.87 -8.62
C ILE A 216 -4.96 2.30 -7.92
N SER A 217 -5.32 2.85 -6.78
CA SER A 217 -6.55 2.49 -6.08
C SER A 217 -7.75 3.33 -6.54
N ILE A 218 -8.94 2.81 -6.27
CA ILE A 218 -10.20 3.54 -6.49
C ILE A 218 -10.24 4.86 -5.70
N PHE A 219 -9.57 4.92 -4.54
CA PHE A 219 -9.42 6.12 -3.72
C PHE A 219 -8.48 7.14 -4.36
N GLU A 220 -7.30 6.71 -4.82
CA GLU A 220 -6.34 7.59 -5.51
C GLU A 220 -6.95 8.18 -6.79
N PHE A 221 -7.70 7.36 -7.53
CA PHE A 221 -8.43 7.81 -8.71
C PHE A 221 -9.56 8.81 -8.38
N ASP A 222 -10.29 8.61 -7.29
CA ASP A 222 -11.29 9.57 -6.80
C ASP A 222 -10.67 10.92 -6.40
N ILE A 223 -9.53 10.90 -5.69
CA ILE A 223 -8.78 12.12 -5.37
C ILE A 223 -8.35 12.83 -6.65
N PHE A 224 -7.75 12.10 -7.58
CA PHE A 224 -7.30 12.66 -8.86
C PHE A 224 -8.45 13.30 -9.64
N THR A 225 -9.57 12.60 -9.82
CA THR A 225 -10.71 13.10 -10.61
C THR A 225 -11.43 14.28 -9.96
N ARG A 226 -11.35 14.43 -8.63
CA ARG A 226 -11.80 15.63 -7.90
C ARG A 226 -10.88 16.82 -8.10
N LEU A 227 -9.57 16.62 -8.03
CA LEU A 227 -8.58 17.69 -8.17
C LEU A 227 -8.59 18.27 -9.59
N PHE A 228 -8.71 17.41 -10.60
CA PHE A 228 -8.67 17.80 -12.01
C PHE A 228 -10.07 17.89 -12.60
N GLN A 229 -10.92 18.75 -12.01
CA GLN A 229 -12.33 18.86 -12.35
C GLN A 229 -12.61 18.94 -13.86
N VAL A 230 -13.19 17.88 -14.45
CA VAL A 230 -13.83 18.02 -15.76
C VAL A 230 -15.02 17.08 -15.92
N ASP A 231 -16.02 17.56 -16.68
CA ASP A 231 -17.20 16.83 -17.14
C ASP A 231 -16.80 15.62 -18.02
N PRO A 232 -17.63 14.56 -18.07
CA PRO A 232 -17.34 13.29 -18.77
C PRO A 232 -17.10 13.39 -20.29
N GLY A 233 -17.42 14.53 -20.91
CA GLY A 233 -17.06 14.81 -22.31
C GLY A 233 -15.78 15.62 -22.50
N GLN A 234 -15.21 16.19 -21.42
CA GLN A 234 -14.13 17.17 -21.46
C GLN A 234 -12.95 16.86 -20.52
N LEU A 235 -12.93 15.69 -19.86
CA LEU A 235 -11.83 15.21 -18.99
C LEU A 235 -10.41 15.34 -19.57
N PHE A 236 -10.27 15.47 -20.89
CA PHE A 236 -8.98 15.42 -21.55
C PHE A 236 -8.51 16.68 -22.27
N ILE A 237 -9.38 17.68 -22.48
CA ILE A 237 -8.91 18.96 -23.04
C ILE A 237 -8.00 19.66 -22.02
N TYR A 238 -8.24 19.52 -20.72
CA TYR A 238 -7.41 20.17 -19.69
C TYR A 238 -6.02 19.54 -19.50
N LEU A 239 -5.87 18.22 -19.64
CA LEU A 239 -4.55 17.56 -19.62
C LEU A 239 -3.70 17.88 -20.87
N CYS A 240 -4.33 18.31 -21.98
CA CYS A 240 -3.66 18.66 -23.24
C CYS A 240 -3.50 20.18 -23.49
N PHE A 241 -4.42 21.05 -23.03
CA PHE A 241 -4.38 22.50 -23.30
C PHE A 241 -3.66 23.31 -22.23
N PHE A 242 -3.71 22.89 -20.97
CA PHE A 242 -2.87 23.48 -19.93
C PHE A 242 -1.61 22.64 -19.79
N ASN A 243 -0.60 23.05 -20.56
CA ASN A 243 0.81 22.88 -20.26
C ASN A 243 1.04 22.48 -18.79
N PHE A 244 1.73 21.35 -18.58
CA PHE A 244 2.29 20.88 -17.30
C PHE A 244 3.15 21.93 -16.55
N SER A 245 3.21 23.18 -17.00
CA SER A 245 3.78 24.35 -16.35
C SER A 245 3.02 24.83 -15.10
N PHE A 246 1.81 24.33 -14.83
CA PHE A 246 0.98 24.77 -13.70
C PHE A 246 0.56 23.65 -12.73
N ILE A 247 1.29 22.53 -12.68
CA ILE A 247 1.22 21.68 -11.49
C ILE A 247 1.86 22.50 -10.36
N PRO A 248 1.10 22.97 -9.33
CA PRO A 248 1.73 23.59 -8.19
C PRO A 248 2.76 22.58 -7.66
N PRO A 249 4.00 23.00 -7.35
CA PRO A 249 5.08 22.10 -6.94
C PRO A 249 4.76 21.23 -5.73
N LEU A 250 3.59 21.38 -5.11
CA LEU A 250 3.05 20.53 -4.05
C LEU A 250 2.94 19.03 -4.42
N LEU A 251 2.87 18.67 -5.71
CA LEU A 251 2.84 17.27 -6.18
C LEU A 251 4.16 16.75 -6.76
N PHE A 252 5.18 17.61 -6.88
CA PHE A 252 6.57 17.24 -7.17
C PHE A 252 7.48 17.61 -6.00
N LEU A 253 7.04 17.26 -4.78
CA LEU A 253 7.94 17.15 -3.64
C LEU A 253 8.23 15.68 -3.46
#